data_AF-A0A4P9YUN0-F1
#
_entry.id   AF-A0A4P9YUN0-F1
#
_cell.length_a   1.000
_cell.length_b   1.000
_cell.length_c   1.000
_cell.angle_alpha   90.00
_cell.angle_beta   90.00
_cell.angle_gamma   90.00
#
_symmetry.space_group_name_H-M   'P 1'
#
loop_
_entity.id
_entity.type
_entity.pdbx_description
1 polymer ?
#
loop_
_entity_poly.entity_id
_entity_poly.type
_entity_poly.pdbx_seq_one_letter_code
_entity_poly.pdbx_strand_id
1 'polypeptide(L)'
;MAVRGSHMNTGEHSFVWLEISAMVRYSVSSLNPAKSAMTRGSYLRVHFKNTHEAAAAISGMKLQKAITYLNDVQEHKQAVPFRRFNGGVGRCAQVKAFKATQGRWPVKSAKFLLDLLQNAKANAEISFEIMHDPVVTPSGITYERRNGWALDD
;
A
#
# COMPACT_ATOMS: atom_id res chain seq x y z
N MET A 1 -45.98 46.89 31.57
CA MET A 1 -46.64 45.56 31.62
C MET A 1 -46.83 45.09 30.18
N ALA A 2 -45.91 44.26 29.69
CA ALA A 2 -46.01 43.37 28.51
C ALA A 2 -44.56 42.93 28.17
N VAL A 3 -44.19 41.77 28.71
CA VAL A 3 -42.96 41.04 28.41
C VAL A 3 -43.14 40.34 27.07
N ARG A 4 -42.15 40.41 26.18
CA ARG A 4 -41.81 39.35 25.20
C ARG A 4 -40.42 39.65 24.62
N GLY A 5 -39.44 38.89 25.09
CA GLY A 5 -38.09 38.91 24.53
C GLY A 5 -38.04 38.25 23.15
N SER A 6 -37.02 38.59 22.36
CA SER A 6 -36.63 37.85 21.17
C SER A 6 -35.14 38.10 20.88
N HIS A 7 -34.33 37.21 21.44
CA HIS A 7 -33.13 36.61 20.84
C HIS A 7 -32.12 37.52 20.11
N MET A 8 -30.98 37.75 20.78
CA MET A 8 -29.70 37.95 20.11
C MET A 8 -29.26 36.60 19.51
N ASN A 9 -29.23 36.49 18.19
CA ASN A 9 -28.50 35.43 17.51
C ASN A 9 -27.40 36.06 16.66
N THR A 10 -26.20 36.11 17.23
CA THR A 10 -24.94 36.09 16.48
C THR A 10 -24.86 34.75 15.75
N GLY A 11 -25.43 34.70 14.55
CA GLY A 11 -25.44 33.53 13.67
C GLY A 11 -24.19 33.51 12.82
N GLU A 12 -23.21 32.77 13.31
CA GLU A 12 -21.93 32.48 12.68
C GLU A 12 -22.07 31.95 11.26
N HIS A 13 -21.04 32.26 10.47
CA HIS A 13 -20.74 31.72 9.16
C HIS A 13 -21.00 30.21 9.06
N SER A 14 -21.98 29.80 8.27
CA SER A 14 -21.99 28.47 7.67
C SER A 14 -22.08 28.61 6.15
N PHE A 15 -21.03 29.22 5.59
CA PHE A 15 -20.62 28.98 4.21
C PHE A 15 -20.39 27.47 4.13
N VAL A 16 -21.34 26.74 3.56
CA VAL A 16 -21.21 25.29 3.34
C VAL A 16 -20.16 25.11 2.26
N TRP A 17 -18.90 25.18 2.67
CA TRP A 17 -17.81 24.52 2.00
C TRP A 17 -18.17 23.03 2.06
N LEU A 18 -18.88 22.54 1.03
CA LEU A 18 -18.69 21.18 0.60
C LEU A 18 -17.22 21.11 0.19
N GLU A 19 -16.39 20.84 1.20
CA GLU A 19 -15.00 20.47 1.06
C GLU A 19 -15.03 19.13 0.34
N ILE A 20 -15.17 19.19 -0.99
CA ILE A 20 -14.86 18.09 -1.89
C ILE A 20 -13.33 17.97 -1.80
N SER A 21 -12.88 17.39 -0.69
CA SER A 21 -11.57 16.77 -0.63
C SER A 21 -11.56 15.80 -1.80
N ALA A 22 -10.77 16.10 -2.83
CA ALA A 22 -10.75 15.37 -4.08
C ALA A 22 -10.29 13.94 -3.79
N MET A 23 -11.25 13.08 -3.40
CA MET A 23 -11.01 11.69 -3.06
C MET A 23 -10.53 11.01 -4.34
N VAL A 24 -9.24 10.70 -4.39
CA VAL A 24 -8.64 10.19 -5.61
C VAL A 24 -9.16 8.79 -5.89
N ARG A 25 -9.57 8.56 -7.15
CA ARG A 25 -10.07 7.27 -7.60
C ARG A 25 -8.94 6.27 -7.71
N TYR A 26 -9.06 5.14 -7.00
CA TYR A 26 -8.18 4.00 -7.15
C TYR A 26 -8.56 3.21 -8.40
N SER A 27 -7.58 2.57 -9.04
CA SER A 27 -7.82 1.73 -10.23
C SER A 27 -8.57 0.44 -9.90
N VAL A 28 -8.49 -0.02 -8.65
CA VAL A 28 -9.15 -1.24 -8.17
C VAL A 28 -10.00 -0.87 -6.97
N SER A 29 -11.30 -1.16 -7.07
CA SER A 29 -12.24 -1.09 -5.94
C SER A 29 -12.09 -2.34 -5.07
N SER A 30 -11.99 -2.16 -3.75
CA SER A 30 -12.01 -3.27 -2.79
C SER A 30 -13.35 -4.00 -2.85
N LEU A 31 -13.32 -5.33 -2.94
CA LEU A 31 -14.53 -6.16 -2.85
C LEU A 31 -15.26 -5.95 -1.52
N ASN A 32 -14.50 -5.85 -0.42
CA ASN A 32 -15.00 -5.60 0.92
C ASN A 32 -14.27 -4.41 1.56
N PRO A 33 -14.83 -3.18 1.46
CA PRO A 33 -14.16 -1.97 1.96
C PRO A 33 -13.90 -2.03 3.47
N ALA A 34 -14.80 -2.66 4.23
CA ALA A 34 -14.68 -2.83 5.68
C ALA A 34 -13.54 -3.78 6.12
N LYS A 35 -12.92 -4.52 5.20
CA LYS A 35 -11.83 -5.46 5.47
C LYS A 35 -10.61 -5.19 4.60
N SER A 36 -10.44 -3.94 4.19
CA SER A 36 -9.33 -3.54 3.33
C SER A 36 -8.84 -2.16 3.71
N ALA A 37 -7.53 -1.96 3.63
CA ALA A 37 -6.91 -0.67 3.83
C ALA A 37 -6.14 -0.27 2.56
N MET A 38 -6.35 0.96 2.12
CA MET A 38 -5.71 1.51 0.92
C MET A 38 -4.63 2.51 1.33
N THR A 39 -3.60 2.63 0.51
CA THR A 39 -2.49 3.60 0.67
C THR A 39 -2.07 4.10 -0.69
N ARG A 40 -1.53 5.33 -0.74
CA ARG A 40 -1.09 5.94 -1.98
C ARG A 40 0.06 6.90 -1.73
N GLY A 41 1.06 6.86 -2.60
CA GLY A 41 2.06 7.91 -2.75
C GLY A 41 1.97 8.51 -4.15
N SER A 42 1.91 9.84 -4.25
CA SER A 42 1.89 10.57 -5.53
C SER A 42 3.20 11.34 -5.71
N TYR A 43 3.65 11.49 -6.95
CA TYR A 43 4.86 12.26 -7.29
C TYR A 43 6.13 11.85 -6.52
N LEU A 44 6.28 10.55 -6.24
CA LEU A 44 7.45 10.01 -5.55
C LEU A 44 8.69 10.11 -6.44
N ARG A 45 9.80 10.60 -5.88
CA ARG A 45 11.10 10.71 -6.56
C ARG A 45 11.83 9.37 -6.61
N VAL A 46 11.23 8.38 -7.27
CA VAL A 46 11.78 7.03 -7.44
C VAL A 46 11.78 6.62 -8.91
N HIS A 47 12.65 5.66 -9.26
CA HIS A 47 12.65 5.11 -10.61
C HIS A 47 11.43 4.20 -10.79
N PHE A 48 10.57 4.54 -11.75
CA PHE A 48 9.32 3.82 -12.01
C PHE A 48 9.55 2.31 -12.22
N LYS A 49 10.47 1.94 -13.11
CA LYS A 49 10.70 0.53 -13.47
C LYS A 49 11.13 -0.31 -12.26
N ASN A 50 12.00 0.25 -11.40
CA ASN A 50 12.49 -0.46 -10.22
C ASN A 50 11.38 -0.67 -9.18
N THR A 51 10.54 0.36 -9.02
CA THR A 51 9.44 0.33 -8.07
C THR A 51 8.35 -0.62 -8.53
N HIS A 52 8.09 -0.71 -9.85
CA HIS A 52 7.15 -1.67 -10.41
C HIS A 52 7.58 -3.13 -10.13
N GLU A 53 8.85 -3.48 -10.38
CA GLU A 53 9.34 -4.84 -10.12
C GLU A 53 9.32 -5.18 -8.62
N ALA A 54 9.71 -4.23 -7.76
CA ALA A 54 9.65 -4.42 -6.31
C ALA A 54 8.21 -4.58 -5.79
N ALA A 55 7.28 -3.75 -6.28
CA ALA A 55 5.85 -3.85 -5.93
C ALA A 55 5.23 -5.17 -6.43
N ALA A 56 5.62 -5.64 -7.62
CA ALA A 56 5.19 -6.92 -8.15
C ALA A 56 5.73 -8.10 -7.33
N ALA A 57 6.94 -7.99 -6.77
CA ALA A 57 7.52 -9.03 -5.93
C ALA A 57 6.77 -9.21 -4.60
N ILE A 58 6.31 -8.12 -3.97
CA ILE A 58 5.58 -8.16 -2.69
C ILE A 58 4.07 -8.44 -2.84
N SER A 59 3.53 -8.32 -4.05
CA SER A 59 2.12 -8.58 -4.31
C SER A 59 1.77 -10.06 -4.04
N GLY A 60 0.80 -10.29 -3.17
CA GLY A 60 0.36 -11.62 -2.73
C GLY A 60 1.07 -12.12 -1.47
N MET A 61 2.05 -11.40 -0.92
CA MET A 61 2.68 -11.74 0.35
C MET A 61 1.84 -11.29 1.54
N LYS A 62 1.95 -11.99 2.67
CA LYS A 62 1.51 -11.47 3.97
C LYS A 62 2.26 -10.19 4.31
N LEU A 63 1.61 -9.24 4.95
CA LEU A 63 2.16 -7.92 5.29
C LEU A 63 3.49 -8.01 6.05
N GLN A 64 3.54 -8.84 7.10
CA GLN A 64 4.76 -9.02 7.88
C GLN A 64 5.91 -9.56 7.01
N LYS A 65 5.64 -10.58 6.19
CA LYS A 65 6.62 -11.15 5.26
C LYS A 65 7.10 -10.11 4.23
N ALA A 66 6.19 -9.27 3.73
CA ALA A 66 6.54 -8.20 2.79
C ALA A 66 7.45 -7.15 3.43
N ILE A 67 7.19 -6.76 4.68
CA ILE A 67 8.04 -5.82 5.43
C ILE A 67 9.44 -6.42 5.62
N THR A 68 9.53 -7.65 6.11
CA THR A 68 10.82 -8.34 6.30
C THR A 68 11.57 -8.46 4.97
N TYR A 69 10.89 -8.85 3.90
CA TYR A 69 11.49 -8.96 2.57
C TYR A 69 12.08 -7.63 2.08
N LEU A 70 11.36 -6.52 2.25
CA LEU A 70 11.84 -5.21 1.81
C LEU A 70 13.01 -4.69 2.66
N ASN A 71 13.05 -5.02 3.96
CA ASN A 71 14.22 -4.75 4.80
C ASN A 71 15.44 -5.57 4.35
N ASP A 72 15.25 -6.87 4.06
CA ASP A 72 16.32 -7.72 3.53
C ASP A 72 16.84 -7.21 2.17
N VAL A 73 15.98 -6.60 1.34
CA VAL A 73 16.38 -5.97 0.08
C VAL A 73 17.24 -4.73 0.32
N GLN A 74 16.97 -3.93 1.37
CA GLN A 74 17.82 -2.79 1.75
C GLN A 74 19.20 -3.25 2.22
N GLU A 75 19.27 -4.38 2.93
CA GLU A 75 20.52 -4.98 3.42
C GLU A 75 21.22 -5.86 2.38
N HIS A 76 20.69 -5.93 1.16
CA HIS A 76 21.20 -6.78 0.07
C HIS A 76 21.20 -8.30 0.35
N LYS A 77 20.44 -8.74 1.35
CA LYS A 77 20.28 -10.16 1.70
C LYS A 77 19.40 -10.91 0.71
N GLN A 78 18.36 -10.24 0.20
CA GLN A 78 17.47 -10.79 -0.82
C GLN A 78 17.34 -9.85 -2.01
N ALA A 79 17.38 -10.39 -3.23
CA ALA A 79 17.25 -9.62 -4.46
C ALA A 79 15.80 -9.57 -4.95
N VAL A 80 15.45 -8.46 -5.61
CA VAL A 80 14.17 -8.31 -6.31
C VAL A 80 14.31 -8.93 -7.71
N PRO A 81 13.41 -9.85 -8.11
CA PRO A 81 13.38 -10.37 -9.48
C PRO A 81 12.90 -9.30 -10.45
N PHE A 82 13.64 -9.08 -11.54
CA PHE A 82 13.23 -8.18 -12.62
C PHE A 82 12.65 -9.03 -13.76
N ARG A 83 11.34 -8.88 -14.03
CA ARG A 83 10.63 -9.66 -15.06
C ARG A 83 10.27 -8.83 -16.29
N ARG A 84 9.56 -7.71 -16.11
CA ARG A 84 9.11 -6.88 -17.24
C ARG A 84 10.22 -5.95 -17.72
N PHE A 85 10.96 -5.34 -16.79
CA PHE A 85 12.00 -4.35 -17.10
C PHE A 85 13.42 -4.91 -16.91
N ASN A 86 13.73 -6.01 -17.56
CA ASN A 86 14.98 -6.76 -17.34
C ASN A 86 16.11 -6.49 -18.36
N GLY A 87 15.94 -5.52 -19.26
CA GLY A 87 16.97 -5.14 -20.24
C GLY A 87 18.26 -4.65 -19.56
N GLY A 88 19.39 -5.31 -19.84
CA GLY A 88 20.69 -4.97 -19.26
C GLY A 88 20.85 -5.28 -17.77
N VAL A 89 19.96 -6.08 -17.18
CA VAL A 89 20.05 -6.47 -15.76
C VAL A 89 20.97 -7.69 -15.62
N GLY A 90 21.91 -7.63 -14.67
CA GLY A 90 22.79 -8.75 -14.33
C GLY A 90 22.03 -9.97 -13.80
N ARG A 91 22.63 -11.15 -13.95
CA ARG A 91 22.09 -12.39 -13.37
C ARG A 91 22.43 -12.44 -11.88
N CYS A 92 21.51 -12.94 -11.06
CA CYS A 92 21.70 -13.05 -9.62
C CYS A 92 21.21 -14.43 -9.13
N ALA A 93 22.00 -15.12 -8.30
CA ALA A 93 21.61 -16.43 -7.78
C ALA A 93 20.43 -16.35 -6.78
N GLN A 94 20.31 -15.25 -6.04
CA GLN A 94 19.27 -15.05 -5.03
C GLN A 94 17.85 -15.07 -5.62
N VAL A 95 17.68 -14.69 -6.89
CA VAL A 95 16.36 -14.67 -7.54
C VAL A 95 15.88 -16.03 -8.04
N LYS A 96 16.69 -17.08 -7.86
CA LYS A 96 16.32 -18.46 -8.24
C LYS A 96 15.06 -18.94 -7.51
N ALA A 97 14.86 -18.53 -6.26
CA ALA A 97 13.65 -18.81 -5.49
C ALA A 97 12.38 -18.27 -6.17
N PHE A 98 12.51 -17.18 -6.94
CA PHE A 98 11.41 -16.55 -7.67
C PHE A 98 11.25 -17.08 -9.10
N LYS A 99 11.93 -18.18 -9.46
CA LYS A 99 12.01 -18.76 -10.81
C LYS A 99 12.44 -17.71 -11.85
N ALA A 100 13.32 -16.79 -11.45
CA ALA A 100 13.88 -15.74 -12.29
C ALA A 100 15.41 -15.86 -12.34
N THR A 101 16.01 -15.30 -13.38
CA THR A 101 17.47 -15.32 -13.58
C THR A 101 18.14 -13.98 -13.30
N GLN A 102 17.40 -12.89 -13.45
CA GLN A 102 17.89 -11.51 -13.34
C GLN A 102 17.26 -10.80 -12.14
N GLY A 103 18.08 -10.05 -11.41
CA GLY A 103 17.65 -9.36 -10.20
C GLY A 103 18.60 -8.26 -9.75
N ARG A 104 18.08 -7.33 -8.94
CA ARG A 104 18.83 -6.21 -8.35
C ARG A 104 18.28 -5.89 -6.96
N TRP A 105 18.96 -4.99 -6.25
CA TRP A 105 18.51 -4.44 -4.98
C TRP A 105 18.11 -2.97 -5.12
N PRO A 106 16.84 -2.66 -5.45
CA PRO A 106 16.38 -1.28 -5.60
C PRO A 106 16.12 -0.63 -4.23
N VAL A 107 17.19 -0.31 -3.49
CA VAL A 107 17.13 0.23 -2.11
C VAL A 107 16.18 1.42 -1.97
N LYS A 108 16.27 2.39 -2.89
CA LYS A 108 15.40 3.58 -2.86
C LYS A 108 13.93 3.21 -2.98
N SER A 109 13.58 2.35 -3.93
CA SER A 109 12.19 1.90 -4.12
C SER A 109 11.68 1.08 -2.93
N ALA A 110 12.52 0.21 -2.36
CA ALA A 110 12.17 -0.59 -1.19
C ALA A 110 11.82 0.28 0.02
N LYS A 111 12.58 1.37 0.26
CA LYS A 111 12.28 2.34 1.33
C LYS A 111 10.88 2.96 1.19
N PHE A 112 10.54 3.48 0.01
CA PHE A 112 9.22 4.07 -0.19
C PHE A 112 8.07 3.05 -0.10
N LEU A 113 8.30 1.80 -0.55
CA LEU A 113 7.30 0.74 -0.40
C LEU A 113 7.07 0.38 1.07
N LEU A 114 8.12 0.36 1.90
CA LEU A 114 7.99 0.15 3.35
C LEU A 114 7.14 1.26 3.99
N ASP A 115 7.44 2.52 3.68
CA ASP A 115 6.68 3.66 4.21
C ASP A 115 5.18 3.56 3.83
N LEU A 116 4.89 3.15 2.59
CA LEU A 116 3.51 2.94 2.14
C LEU A 116 2.81 1.79 2.87
N LEU A 117 3.52 0.68 3.11
CA LEU A 117 2.98 -0.47 3.84
C LEU A 117 2.73 -0.15 5.32
N GLN A 118 3.62 0.61 5.96
CA GLN A 118 3.44 1.07 7.33
C GLN A 118 2.22 1.99 7.45
N ASN A 119 2.03 2.91 6.50
CA ASN A 119 0.84 3.74 6.44
C ASN A 119 -0.45 2.90 6.24
N ALA A 120 -0.39 1.91 5.35
CA ALA A 120 -1.52 1.01 5.14
C ALA A 120 -1.84 0.17 6.38
N LYS A 121 -0.82 -0.24 7.15
CA LYS A 121 -0.98 -0.91 8.45
C LYS A 121 -1.70 -0.01 9.46
N ALA A 122 -1.26 1.24 9.61
CA ALA A 122 -1.90 2.20 10.50
C ALA A 122 -3.39 2.42 10.12
N ASN A 123 -3.68 2.56 8.83
CA ASN A 123 -5.07 2.68 8.35
C ASN A 123 -5.91 1.43 8.67
N ALA A 124 -5.30 0.25 8.60
CA ALA A 124 -5.95 -1.01 8.92
C ALA A 124 -6.28 -1.12 10.42
N GLU A 125 -5.34 -0.74 11.29
CA GLU A 125 -5.52 -0.73 12.75
C GLU A 125 -6.66 0.22 13.19
N ILE A 126 -6.84 1.35 12.50
CA ILE A 126 -7.93 2.29 12.78
C ILE A 126 -9.29 1.73 12.34
N SER A 127 -9.32 0.99 11.23
CA SER A 127 -10.58 0.64 10.55
C SER A 127 -11.22 -0.66 11.04
N PHE A 128 -10.44 -1.63 11.54
CA PHE A 128 -10.97 -2.92 11.98
C PHE A 128 -10.00 -3.68 12.89
N GLU A 129 -10.53 -4.60 13.70
CA GLU A 129 -9.77 -5.45 14.62
C GLU A 129 -8.94 -6.50 13.85
N ILE A 130 -7.62 -6.48 14.03
CA ILE A 130 -6.68 -7.31 13.25
C ILE A 130 -6.57 -8.70 13.89
N MET A 131 -7.39 -9.66 13.45
CA MET A 131 -7.26 -11.06 13.91
C MET A 131 -6.29 -11.91 13.07
N HIS A 132 -5.96 -11.51 11.83
CA HIS A 132 -5.06 -12.26 10.94
C HIS A 132 -4.12 -11.34 10.17
N ASP A 133 -2.95 -11.86 9.78
CA ASP A 133 -2.00 -11.15 8.93
C ASP A 133 -2.61 -10.84 7.56
N PRO A 134 -2.74 -9.57 7.19
CA PRO A 134 -3.36 -9.23 5.93
C PRO A 134 -2.39 -9.42 4.76
N VAL A 135 -2.94 -9.58 3.55
CA VAL A 135 -2.19 -9.83 2.32
C VAL A 135 -2.04 -8.53 1.54
N VAL A 136 -0.83 -8.29 1.04
CA VAL A 136 -0.53 -7.14 0.16
C VAL A 136 -1.06 -7.43 -1.23
N THR A 137 -1.83 -6.50 -1.78
CA THR A 137 -2.36 -6.55 -3.15
C THR A 137 -2.06 -5.23 -3.88
N PRO A 138 -2.13 -5.20 -5.23
CA PRO A 138 -1.92 -3.96 -5.99
C PRO A 138 -2.90 -2.84 -5.63
N SER A 139 -4.10 -3.21 -5.17
CA SER A 139 -5.12 -2.30 -4.64
C SER A 139 -4.73 -1.69 -3.28
N GLY A 140 -4.04 -2.45 -2.43
CA GLY A 140 -3.86 -2.13 -1.01
C GLY A 140 -3.66 -3.40 -0.18
N ILE A 141 -3.93 -3.32 1.13
CA ILE A 141 -3.83 -4.45 2.05
C ILE A 141 -5.23 -5.03 2.29
N THR A 142 -5.40 -6.34 2.17
CA THR A 142 -6.71 -7.02 2.30
C THR A 142 -6.64 -8.24 3.21
N TYR A 143 -7.72 -8.50 3.95
CA TYR A 143 -7.81 -9.65 4.87
C TYR A 143 -8.34 -10.92 4.20
N GLU A 144 -8.92 -10.82 3.01
CA GLU A 144 -9.44 -11.95 2.24
C GLU A 144 -8.44 -12.34 1.14
N ARG A 145 -8.18 -13.66 1.01
CA ARG A 145 -7.49 -14.17 -0.18
C ARG A 145 -8.44 -13.99 -1.37
N ARG A 146 -8.03 -13.25 -2.40
CA ARG A 146 -8.67 -13.34 -3.73
C ARG A 146 -8.53 -14.80 -4.17
N ASN A 147 -9.62 -15.57 -4.10
CA ASN A 147 -9.63 -17.01 -4.35
C ASN A 147 -8.91 -17.39 -5.66
N GLY A 148 -8.02 -18.38 -5.58
CA GLY A 148 -7.40 -19.04 -6.73
C GLY A 148 -5.98 -19.60 -6.54
N TRP A 149 -5.23 -19.14 -5.55
CA TRP A 149 -3.85 -19.61 -5.33
C TRP A 149 -3.71 -20.15 -3.91
N ALA A 150 -4.01 -21.44 -3.76
CA ALA A 150 -3.44 -22.24 -2.69
C ALA A 150 -1.94 -22.36 -2.96
N LEU A 151 -1.12 -22.00 -1.99
CA LEU A 151 0.17 -22.64 -1.81
C LEU A 151 0.16 -23.14 -0.38
N ASP A 152 0.15 -24.47 -0.29
CA ASP A 152 0.62 -25.21 0.86
C ASP A 152 2.00 -24.67 1.26
N ASP A 153 2.15 -24.41 2.56
CA ASP A 153 3.34 -24.48 3.41
C ASP A 153 2.98 -23.85 4.77
#